data_AF-A0A7C7UEI6-F1
#
_entry.id   AF-A0A7C7UEI6-F1
#
_cell.length_a   1.000
_cell.length_b   1.000
_cell.length_c   1.000
_cell.angle_alpha   90.00
_cell.angle_beta   90.00
_cell.angle_gamma   90.00
#
_symmetry.space_group_name_H-M   'P 1'
#
loop_
_entity.id
_entity.type
_entity.pdbx_description
1 polymer ?
#
loop_
_entity_poly.entity_id
_entity_poly.type
_entity_poly.pdbx_seq_one_letter_code
_entity_poly.pdbx_strand_id
1 'polypeptide(L)'
;MEAELNDSPTAQMIWEALPITGRANTWGDEIYFEIPVQAEQAPDARADVEVGELGYWPVGRAFCIFFGPTPVSPGDQPRAASPVNVVGRVLGDATAFRQVDAGATVTLVTSASE
;
A
#
# COMPACT_ATOMS: atom_id res chain seq x y z
N MET A 1 11.19 -3.05 6.59
CA MET A 1 9.96 -2.67 7.30
C MET A 1 9.08 -3.89 7.33
N GLU A 2 8.50 -4.22 8.49
CA GLU A 2 7.56 -5.34 8.62
C GLU A 2 6.12 -4.85 8.48
N ALA A 3 5.27 -5.72 7.94
CA ALA A 3 3.87 -5.47 7.70
C ALA A 3 3.08 -6.77 7.87
N GLU A 4 1.82 -6.63 8.24
CA GLU A 4 0.84 -7.71 8.25
C GLU A 4 -0.20 -7.48 7.16
N LEU A 5 -0.59 -8.55 6.48
CA LEU A 5 -1.73 -8.56 5.57
C LEU A 5 -2.97 -9.08 6.31
N ASN A 6 -4.14 -8.57 5.96
CA ASN A 6 -5.42 -9.03 6.50
C ASN A 6 -5.96 -10.26 5.73
N ASP A 7 -7.12 -10.76 6.16
CA ASP A 7 -7.76 -11.94 5.55
C ASP A 7 -8.58 -11.63 4.29
N SER A 8 -8.42 -10.44 3.69
CA SER A 8 -9.18 -10.08 2.49
C SER A 8 -8.74 -10.89 1.26
N PRO A 9 -9.64 -11.14 0.29
CA PRO A 9 -9.26 -11.82 -0.95
C PRO A 9 -8.12 -11.12 -1.70
N THR A 10 -8.10 -9.79 -1.71
CA THR A 10 -7.03 -9.01 -2.34
C THR A 10 -5.70 -9.20 -1.62
N ALA A 11 -5.69 -9.23 -0.29
CA ALA A 11 -4.49 -9.50 0.49
C ALA A 11 -3.94 -10.90 0.22
N GLN A 12 -4.81 -11.92 0.12
CA GLN A 12 -4.40 -13.28 -0.25
C GLN A 12 -3.75 -13.33 -1.64
N MET A 13 -4.34 -12.67 -2.64
CA MET A 13 -3.76 -12.60 -3.98
C MET A 13 -2.39 -11.92 -3.99
N ILE A 14 -2.20 -10.87 -3.18
CA ILE A 14 -0.90 -10.23 -3.00
C ILE A 14 0.09 -11.20 -2.38
N TRP A 15 -0.30 -11.91 -1.32
CA TRP A 15 0.54 -12.90 -0.65
C TRP A 15 1.01 -14.01 -1.60
N GLU A 16 0.09 -14.56 -2.41
CA GLU A 16 0.40 -15.60 -3.40
C GLU A 16 1.32 -15.13 -4.53
N ALA A 17 1.32 -13.83 -4.83
CA ALA A 17 2.17 -13.23 -5.85
C ALA A 17 3.57 -12.87 -5.33
N LEU A 18 3.84 -12.98 -4.02
CA LEU A 18 5.17 -12.71 -3.46
C LEU A 18 6.21 -13.74 -3.95
N PRO A 19 7.46 -13.33 -4.22
CA PRO A 19 7.99 -11.97 -4.08
C PRO A 19 7.64 -11.05 -5.26
N ILE A 20 7.38 -9.77 -4.97
CA ILE A 20 7.03 -8.74 -5.97
C ILE A 20 8.09 -7.65 -5.94
N THR A 21 8.61 -7.24 -7.10
CA THR A 21 9.52 -6.09 -7.22
C THR A 21 8.94 -5.04 -8.14
N GLY A 22 8.96 -3.78 -7.71
CA GLY A 22 8.46 -2.64 -8.45
C GLY A 22 9.31 -1.39 -8.25
N ARG A 23 8.95 -0.31 -8.93
CA ARG A 23 9.54 1.02 -8.71
C ARG A 23 8.55 1.91 -7.98
N ALA A 24 8.97 2.48 -6.87
CA ALA A 24 8.16 3.41 -6.09
C ALA A 24 7.80 4.64 -6.91
N ASN A 25 6.52 4.99 -6.92
CA ASN A 25 6.06 6.34 -7.21
C ASN A 25 5.67 6.97 -5.88
N THR A 26 5.90 8.27 -5.73
CA THR A 26 5.53 9.02 -4.53
C THR A 26 4.45 10.04 -4.86
N TRP A 27 3.48 10.21 -3.95
CA TRP A 27 2.40 11.18 -4.10
C TRP A 27 2.01 11.77 -2.75
N GLY A 28 2.65 12.88 -2.37
CA GLY A 28 2.62 13.33 -0.97
C GLY A 28 3.27 12.29 -0.06
N ASP A 29 2.65 11.98 1.08
CA ASP A 29 3.10 10.94 2.01
C ASP A 29 2.46 9.56 1.68
N GLU A 30 2.48 9.20 0.40
CA GLU A 30 2.08 7.89 -0.14
C GLU A 30 3.18 7.36 -1.08
N ILE A 31 3.50 6.07 -0.94
CA ILE A 31 4.26 5.32 -1.94
C ILE A 31 3.32 4.34 -2.62
N TYR A 32 3.35 4.31 -3.95
CA TYR A 32 2.62 3.31 -4.72
C TYR A 32 3.44 2.74 -5.87
N PHE A 33 3.23 1.47 -6.20
CA PHE A 33 3.89 0.81 -7.32
C PHE A 33 3.02 -0.31 -7.88
N GLU A 34 3.12 -0.52 -9.20
CA GLU A 34 2.35 -1.58 -9.88
C GLU A 34 2.79 -2.97 -9.39
N ILE A 35 1.82 -3.85 -9.21
CA ILE A 35 2.02 -5.25 -8.83
C ILE A 35 1.29 -6.19 -9.80
N PRO A 36 1.74 -7.44 -9.98
CA PRO A 36 1.12 -8.41 -10.89
C PRO A 36 -0.19 -9.01 -10.35
N VAL A 37 -0.95 -8.24 -9.56
CA VAL A 37 -2.23 -8.65 -8.96
C VAL A 37 -3.34 -7.88 -9.65
N GLN A 38 -4.40 -8.61 -10.02
CA GLN A 38 -5.60 -8.04 -10.61
C GLN A 38 -6.81 -8.38 -9.75
N ALA A 39 -7.25 -7.43 -8.94
CA ALA A 39 -8.44 -7.54 -8.12
C ALA A 39 -9.42 -6.40 -8.44
N GLU A 40 -10.72 -6.67 -8.31
CA GLU A 40 -11.74 -5.64 -8.43
C GLU A 40 -11.84 -4.82 -7.14
N GLN A 41 -12.55 -3.68 -7.20
CA GLN A 41 -12.83 -2.88 -6.00
C GLN A 41 -13.68 -3.70 -5.02
N ALA A 42 -13.16 -3.87 -3.81
CA ALA A 42 -13.84 -4.58 -2.75
C ALA A 42 -15.05 -3.78 -2.23
N PRO A 43 -16.09 -4.45 -1.69
CA PRO A 43 -17.28 -3.77 -1.16
C PRO A 43 -16.98 -2.85 0.03
N ASP A 44 -15.90 -3.11 0.76
CA ASP A 44 -15.38 -2.33 1.87
C ASP A 44 -14.25 -1.37 1.47
N ALA A 45 -13.98 -1.22 0.17
CA ALA A 45 -12.98 -0.29 -0.33
C ALA A 45 -13.34 1.16 0.04
N ARG A 46 -12.35 1.90 0.51
CA ARG A 46 -12.51 3.27 0.99
C ARG A 46 -11.33 4.15 0.62
N ALA A 47 -11.58 5.46 0.54
CA ALA A 47 -10.53 6.44 0.25
C ALA A 47 -9.87 6.96 1.53
N ASP A 48 -10.63 7.05 2.63
CA ASP A 48 -10.12 7.47 3.92
C ASP A 48 -9.39 6.30 4.61
N VAL A 49 -8.10 6.49 4.86
CA VAL A 49 -7.20 5.46 5.41
C VAL A 49 -6.41 6.03 6.59
N GLU A 50 -5.73 5.18 7.33
CA GLU A 50 -4.90 5.57 8.48
C GLU A 50 -3.40 5.50 8.15
N VAL A 51 -2.60 6.21 8.93
CA VAL A 51 -1.13 6.16 8.82
C VAL A 51 -0.67 4.74 9.13
N GLY A 52 0.06 4.15 8.18
CA GLY A 52 0.53 2.77 8.23
C GLY A 52 -0.40 1.78 7.54
N GLU A 53 -1.56 2.17 7.03
CA GLU A 53 -2.40 1.24 6.24
C GLU A 53 -1.77 0.92 4.88
N LEU A 54 -2.03 -0.31 4.44
CA LEU A 54 -1.66 -0.83 3.13
C LEU A 54 -2.91 -0.96 2.29
N GLY A 55 -2.88 -0.36 1.10
CA GLY A 55 -3.97 -0.38 0.15
C GLY A 55 -3.59 -1.09 -1.14
N TYR A 56 -4.57 -1.67 -1.81
CA TYR A 56 -4.49 -2.02 -3.22
C TYR A 56 -5.41 -1.10 -4.01
N TRP A 57 -4.85 -0.41 -5.01
CA TRP A 57 -5.59 0.48 -5.89
C TRP A 57 -5.98 -0.25 -7.19
N PRO A 58 -7.27 -0.63 -7.37
CA PRO A 58 -7.69 -1.47 -8.49
C PRO A 58 -7.49 -0.84 -9.86
N VAL A 59 -7.69 0.48 -9.96
CA VAL A 59 -7.61 1.22 -11.23
C VAL A 59 -6.18 1.19 -11.80
N GLY A 60 -5.18 1.32 -10.93
CA GLY A 60 -3.76 1.31 -11.31
C GLY A 60 -3.04 -0.02 -11.07
N ARG A 61 -3.74 -1.06 -10.58
CA ARG A 61 -3.15 -2.34 -10.13
C ARG A 61 -1.94 -2.13 -9.21
N ALA A 62 -2.05 -1.13 -8.33
CA ALA A 62 -0.94 -0.66 -7.53
C ALA A 62 -1.08 -1.07 -6.07
N PHE A 63 0.05 -1.40 -5.45
CA PHE A 63 0.17 -1.51 -4.01
C PHE A 63 0.52 -0.13 -3.44
N CYS A 64 -0.23 0.32 -2.44
CA CYS A 64 -0.13 1.63 -1.81
C CYS A 64 0.29 1.48 -0.34
N ILE A 65 1.20 2.33 0.11
CA ILE A 65 1.65 2.45 1.49
C ILE A 65 1.38 3.88 1.93
N PHE A 66 0.46 4.06 2.88
CA PHE A 66 0.08 5.38 3.38
C PHE A 66 0.86 5.68 4.67
N PHE A 67 1.58 6.79 4.72
CA PHE A 67 2.37 7.18 5.90
C PHE A 67 2.18 8.64 6.30
N GLY A 68 1.19 9.31 5.72
CA GLY A 68 0.82 10.69 6.04
C GLY A 68 -0.14 11.27 4.99
N PRO A 69 -0.39 12.59 5.02
CA PRO A 69 -1.35 13.22 4.11
C PRO A 69 -0.92 13.15 2.64
N THR A 70 -1.89 12.91 1.76
CA THR A 70 -1.72 12.95 0.30
C THR A 70 -2.21 14.31 -0.23
N PRO A 71 -1.99 14.64 -1.51
CA PRO A 71 -2.46 15.90 -2.09
C PRO A 71 -3.98 16.10 -2.07
N VAL A 72 -4.78 15.04 -1.85
CA VAL A 72 -6.25 15.12 -1.73
C VAL A 72 -6.74 15.01 -0.28
N SER A 73 -5.82 14.90 0.67
CA SER A 73 -6.16 14.88 2.09
C SER A 73 -6.77 16.23 2.52
N PRO A 74 -7.93 16.24 3.21
CA PRO A 74 -8.54 17.47 3.72
C PRO A 74 -7.84 18.04 4.96
N GLY A 75 -6.89 17.29 5.53
CA GLY A 75 -6.10 17.64 6.72
C GLY A 75 -4.91 16.71 6.85
N ASP A 76 -4.51 16.40 8.08
CA ASP A 76 -3.30 15.60 8.34
C ASP A 76 -3.49 14.08 8.18
N GLN A 77 -4.72 13.63 7.91
CA GLN A 77 -5.03 12.21 7.71
C GLN A 77 -4.80 11.78 6.25
N PRO A 78 -4.23 10.59 6.00
CA PRO A 78 -4.05 10.08 4.65
C PRO A 78 -5.39 9.86 3.96
N ARG A 79 -5.43 10.16 2.66
CA ARG A 79 -6.59 9.89 1.81
C ARG A 79 -6.15 9.44 0.43
N ALA A 80 -6.58 8.26 -0.01
CA ALA A 80 -6.31 7.79 -1.36
C ALA A 80 -7.05 8.64 -2.41
N ALA A 81 -6.50 8.72 -3.63
CA ALA A 81 -7.12 9.44 -4.75
C ALA A 81 -8.52 8.91 -5.11
N SER A 82 -8.72 7.60 -4.95
CA SER A 82 -10.01 6.91 -5.09
C SER A 82 -10.06 5.75 -4.09
N PRO A 83 -11.22 5.10 -3.89
CA PRO A 83 -11.31 3.95 -2.99
C PRO A 83 -10.26 2.87 -3.30
N VAL A 84 -9.58 2.41 -2.24
CA VAL A 84 -8.60 1.32 -2.27
C VAL A 84 -9.12 0.16 -1.44
N ASN A 85 -8.74 -1.06 -1.82
CA ASN A 85 -8.98 -2.23 -0.98
C ASN A 85 -7.94 -2.20 0.13
N VAL A 86 -8.36 -2.14 1.38
CA VAL A 86 -7.41 -2.20 2.50
C VAL A 86 -6.96 -3.64 2.66
N VAL A 87 -5.66 -3.87 2.55
CA VAL A 87 -5.07 -5.22 2.50
C VAL A 87 -4.21 -5.53 3.71
N GLY A 88 -3.92 -4.55 4.57
CA GLY A 88 -3.07 -4.76 5.72
C GLY A 88 -2.56 -3.47 6.34
N ARG A 89 -1.51 -3.59 7.14
CA ARG A 89 -0.84 -2.47 7.79
C ARG A 89 0.65 -2.73 8.03
N VAL A 90 1.40 -1.66 8.11
CA VAL A 90 2.78 -1.64 8.60
C VAL A 90 2.76 -1.84 10.12
N LEU A 91 3.69 -2.66 10.63
CA LEU A 91 3.81 -2.97 12.06
C LEU A 91 4.74 -1.99 12.81
N GLY A 92 5.60 -1.28 12.07
CA GLY A 92 6.51 -0.26 12.60
C GLY A 92 6.07 1.18 12.32
N ASP A 93 7.03 2.10 12.44
CA ASP A 93 6.81 3.51 12.10
C ASP A 93 6.81 3.72 10.58
N ALA A 94 5.60 3.81 10.00
CA ALA A 94 5.45 4.03 8.56
C ALA A 94 6.03 5.37 8.10
N THR A 95 6.19 6.37 8.97
CA THR A 95 6.72 7.69 8.58
C THR A 95 8.18 7.64 8.13
N ALA A 96 8.90 6.56 8.46
CA ALA A 96 10.25 6.29 7.94
C ALA A 96 10.28 6.21 6.40
N PHE A 97 9.16 5.87 5.75
CA PHE A 97 9.05 5.84 4.30
C PHE A 97 9.18 7.22 3.63
N ARG A 98 9.08 8.33 4.37
CA ARG A 98 9.34 9.68 3.84
C ARG A 98 10.74 9.87 3.25
N GLN A 99 11.68 8.99 3.61
CA GLN A 99 13.04 9.00 3.07
C GLN A 99 13.17 8.31 1.71
N VAL A 100 12.11 7.66 1.22
CA VAL A 100 12.14 6.94 -0.05
C VAL A 100 11.90 7.90 -1.21
N ASP A 101 12.87 7.98 -2.11
CA ASP A 101 12.75 8.76 -3.34
C ASP A 101 11.87 8.06 -4.38
N ALA A 102 11.21 8.86 -5.22
CA ALA A 102 10.55 8.36 -6.43
C ALA A 102 11.56 7.62 -7.33
N GLY A 103 11.14 6.46 -7.84
CA GLY A 103 11.96 5.58 -8.67
C GLY A 103 12.81 4.57 -7.89
N ALA A 104 12.80 4.62 -6.55
CA ALA A 104 13.46 3.61 -5.72
C ALA A 104 12.90 2.21 -6.00
N THR A 105 13.77 1.20 -6.00
CA THR A 105 13.35 -0.21 -6.12
C THR A 105 12.72 -0.66 -4.81
N VAL A 106 11.50 -1.19 -4.89
CA VAL A 106 10.78 -1.77 -3.75
C VAL A 106 10.59 -3.25 -4.01
N THR A 107 10.84 -4.07 -3.00
CA THR A 107 10.63 -5.51 -3.06
C THR A 107 9.78 -5.95 -1.87
N LEU A 108 8.63 -6.54 -2.15
CA LEU A 108 7.79 -7.23 -1.18
C LEU A 108 8.23 -8.69 -1.11
N VAL A 109 8.51 -9.17 0.09
CA VAL A 109 8.88 -10.56 0.38
C VAL A 109 8.08 -11.04 1.59
N THR A 110 7.84 -12.34 1.66
CA THR A 110 7.36 -12.95 2.89
C THR A 110 8.48 -12.90 3.93
N SER A 111 8.13 -12.61 5.17
CA SER A 111 9.04 -12.80 6.28
C SER A 111 9.32 -14.30 6.38
N ALA A 112 10.56 -14.72 6.08
CA ALA A 112 10.95 -16.09 6.31
C ALA A 112 10.92 -16.34 7.84
N SER A 113 10.08 -17.26 8.29
CA SER A 113 10.24 -17.86 9.61
C SER A 113 11.55 -18.65 9.58
N GLU A 114 12.61 -18.12 10.22
CA GLU A 114 13.79 -18.91 10.59
C GLU A 114 13.43 -19.94 11.67
#